data_AF-A0A0Q1A9Z9-F1
#
_entry.id   AF-A0A0Q1A9Z9-F1
#
_cell.length_a   1.000
_cell.length_b   1.000
_cell.length_c   1.000
_cell.angle_alpha   90.00
_cell.angle_beta   90.00
_cell.angle_gamma   90.00
#
_symmetry.space_group_name_H-M   'P 1'
#
loop_
_entity.id
_entity.type
_entity.pdbx_description
1 polymer ?
#
loop_
_entity_poly.entity_id
_entity_poly.type
_entity_poly.pdbx_seq_one_letter_code
_entity_poly.pdbx_strand_id
1 'polypeptide(L)' 'MFGFIPQLVKMLRTKSVDDVSLVMMVQMGLGVFLWMIYGLHLKNSPLIVANVVSLTTLVLGLFVYFRYTTRRYFR' A
#
# COMPACT_ATOMS: atom_id res chain seq x y z
N MET A 1 0.37 -1.10 -9.53
CA MET A 1 -0.30 0.20 -9.77
C MET A 1 -1.82 0.16 -9.58
N PHE A 2 -2.61 -0.70 -10.24
CA PHE A 2 -4.09 -0.70 -10.07
C PHE A 2 -4.64 -1.76 -9.09
N GLY A 3 -3.91 -2.85 -8.82
CA GLY A 3 -4.43 -3.96 -8.02
C GLY A 3 -4.74 -3.65 -6.54
N PHE A 4 -4.11 -2.61 -5.96
CA PHE A 4 -4.36 -2.21 -4.57
C PHE A 4 -5.51 -1.19 -4.43
N ILE A 5 -5.96 -0.59 -5.53
CA ILE A 5 -7.05 0.40 -5.50
C ILE A 5 -8.37 -0.26 -5.06
N PRO A 6 -8.80 -1.43 -5.59
CA PRO A 6 -10.00 -2.12 -5.11
C PRO A 6 -9.93 -2.45 -3.61
N GLN A 7 -8.76 -2.85 -3.11
CA GLN A 7 -8.56 -3.15 -1.69
C GLN A 7 -8.70 -1.90 -0.82
N LEU A 8 -8.10 -0.78 -1.25
CA LEU A 8 -8.25 0.52 -0.59
C LEU A 8 -9.71 0.97 -0.55
N VAL A 9 -10.41 0.84 -1.68
CA VAL A 9 -11.84 1.18 -1.80
C VAL A 9 -12.69 0.27 -0.91
N LYS A 10 -12.39 -1.03 -0.83
CA LYS A 10 -13.08 -1.97 0.08
C LYS A 10 -12.94 -1.50 1.52
N MET A 11 -11.71 -1.22 2.00
CA MET A 11 -11.46 -0.73 3.36
C MET A 11 -12.24 0.56 3.67
N LEU A 12 -12.27 1.50 2.73
CA LEU A 12 -12.98 2.78 2.91
C LEU A 12 -14.50 2.60 2.95
N ARG A 13 -15.06 1.69 2.12
CA ARG A 13 -16.50 1.40 2.08
C ARG A 13 -16.98 0.62 3.31
N THR A 14 -16.27 -0.44 3.68
CA THR A 14 -16.66 -1.30 4.82
C THR A 14 -16.28 -0.69 6.16
N LYS A 15 -15.33 0.26 6.17
CA LYS A 15 -14.71 0.80 7.40
C LYS A 15 -14.15 -0.29 8.32
N SER A 16 -13.80 -1.44 7.74
CA SER A 16 -13.20 -2.59 8.42
C SER A 16 -11.98 -3.07 7.63
N VAL A 17 -11.00 -3.55 8.38
CA VAL A 17 -9.72 -4.07 7.87
C VAL A 17 -9.46 -5.51 8.35
N ASP A 18 -10.49 -6.18 8.87
CA ASP A 18 -10.37 -7.50 9.51
C ASP A 18 -9.92 -8.59 8.53
N ASP A 19 -10.36 -8.48 7.27
CA ASP A 19 -9.96 -9.40 6.19
C ASP A 19 -8.62 -9.03 5.54
N VAL A 20 -7.91 -8.03 6.05
CA VAL A 20 -6.71 -7.49 5.41
C VAL A 20 -5.46 -7.91 6.18
N SER A 21 -4.59 -8.65 5.51
CA SER A 21 -3.27 -9.00 6.03
C SER A 21 -2.33 -7.79 6.03
N LEU A 22 -1.98 -7.31 7.22
CA LEU A 22 -0.93 -6.29 7.40
C LEU A 22 0.41 -6.75 6.85
N VAL A 23 0.76 -8.03 7.08
CA VAL A 23 2.01 -8.64 6.60
C VAL A 23 2.10 -8.55 5.08
N MET A 24 1.02 -8.83 4.37
CA MET A 24 0.96 -8.71 2.91
C MET A 24 1.24 -7.27 2.47
N MET A 25 0.62 -6.28 3.11
CA MET A 25 0.81 -4.86 2.76
C MET A 25 2.26 -4.41 2.98
N VAL A 26 2.88 -4.83 4.09
CA VAL A 26 4.28 -4.53 4.41
C VAL A 26 5.23 -5.22 3.44
N GLN A 27 5.06 -6.52 3.19
CA GLN A 27 5.89 -7.27 2.25
C GLN A 27 5.83 -6.67 0.84
N MET A 28 4.63 -6.32 0.37
CA MET A 28 4.44 -5.65 -0.92
C MET A 28 5.08 -4.26 -0.93
N GLY A 29 4.97 -3.49 0.15
CA GLY A 29 5.63 -2.20 0.30
C GLY A 29 7.15 -2.30 0.17
N LEU A 30 7.75 -3.28 0.85
CA LEU A 30 9.18 -3.56 0.76
C LEU A 30 9.58 -3.96 -0.67
N GLY A 31 8.83 -4.84 -1.32
CA GLY A 31 9.10 -5.24 -2.70
C GLY A 31 9.08 -4.06 -3.67
N VAL A 32 8.04 -3.23 -3.63
CA VAL A 32 7.90 -2.03 -4.47
C VAL A 32 9.02 -1.03 -4.20
N PHE A 33 9.40 -0.84 -2.92
CA PHE A 33 10.52 0.02 -2.55
C PHE A 33 11.85 -0.48 -3.13
N LEU A 34 12.12 -1.79 -3.05
CA LEU A 34 13.32 -2.39 -3.63
C LEU A 34 13.32 -2.27 -5.16
N TRP A 35 12.18 -2.46 -5.83
CA TRP A 35 12.05 -2.24 -7.27
C TRP A 35 12.28 -0.79 -7.68
N MET A 36 11.86 0.17 -6.85
CA MET A 36 12.15 1.58 -7.06
C MET A 36 13.65 1.86 -6.99
N ILE A 37 14.34 1.33 -5.96
CA ILE A 37 15.81 1.43 -5.83
C ILE A 37 16.50 0.81 -7.05
N TYR A 38 16.03 -0.36 -7.49
CA TYR A 38 16.54 -1.00 -8.69
C TYR A 38 16.32 -0.14 -9.95
N GLY A 39 15.15 0.48 -10.10
CA GLY A 39 14.90 1.42 -11.19
C GLY A 39 15.80 2.66 -11.17
N LEU A 40 16.12 3.18 -9.98
CA LEU A 40 17.09 4.25 -9.80
C LEU A 40 18.50 3.81 -10.25
N HIS A 41 18.92 2.61 -9.88
CA HIS A 41 20.20 2.04 -10.32
C HIS A 41 20.28 1.92 -11.85
N LEU A 42 19.18 1.53 -12.50
CA LEU A 42 19.09 1.43 -13.97
C LEU A 42 18.86 2.77 -14.68
N LYS A 43 18.64 3.87 -13.97
CA LYS A 43 18.17 5.16 -14.52
C LYS A 43 16.91 5.02 -15.40
N ASN A 44 16.03 4.08 -15.05
CA ASN A 44 14.82 3.76 -15.80
C ASN A 44 13.61 4.55 -15.26
N SER A 45 13.33 5.70 -15.86
CA SER A 45 12.25 6.60 -15.41
C SER A 45 10.87 5.92 -15.37
N PRO A 46 10.43 5.15 -16.39
CA PRO A 46 9.16 4.42 -16.31
C PRO A 46 9.05 3.49 -15.10
N LEU A 47 10.10 2.72 -14.80
CA LEU A 47 10.11 1.80 -13.66
C LEU A 47 10.06 2.54 -12.32
N ILE A 48 10.78 3.65 -12.21
CA ILE A 48 10.78 4.50 -11.01
C ILE A 48 9.37 5.08 -10.78
N VAL A 49 8.81 5.75 -11.79
CA VAL A 49 7.46 6.36 -11.70
C VAL A 49 6.41 5.29 -11.38
N ALA A 50 6.54 4.11 -11.98
CA ALA A 50 5.61 3.00 -11.75
C ALA A 50 5.58 2.55 -10.27
N ASN A 51 6.76 2.44 -9.67
CA ASN A 51 6.90 2.02 -8.28
C ASN A 51 6.58 3.15 -7.29
N VAL A 52 6.87 4.42 -7.61
CA VAL A 52 6.49 5.57 -6.77
C VAL A 52 4.97 5.63 -6.56
N VAL A 53 4.18 5.55 -7.62
CA VAL A 53 2.70 5.58 -7.50
C VAL A 53 2.19 4.36 -6.72
N SER A 54 2.79 3.20 -6.93
CA SER A 54 2.44 1.97 -6.21
C SER A 54 2.75 2.10 -4.71
N LEU A 55 3.91 2.67 -4.36
CA LEU A 55 4.32 2.93 -2.98
C LEU A 55 3.37 3.92 -2.31
N THR A 56 3.02 5.02 -2.98
CA THR A 56 2.04 6.00 -2.47
C THR A 56 0.69 5.35 -2.17
N THR A 57 0.22 4.46 -3.04
CA THR A 57 -1.05 3.74 -2.82
C THR A 57 -0.99 2.81 -1.61
N LEU A 58 0.13 2.11 -1.42
CA LEU A 58 0.36 1.23 -0.27
C LEU A 58 0.47 2.00 1.04
N VAL A 59 1.15 3.15 1.06
CA VAL A 59 1.25 4.04 2.23
C VAL A 59 -0.12 4.58 2.62
N LEU A 60 -0.93 5.03 1.65
CA LEU A 60 -2.31 5.44 1.91
C LEU A 60 -3.15 4.28 2.47
N GLY A 61 -2.95 3.07 1.95
CA GLY A 61 -3.61 1.87 2.47
C GLY A 61 -3.22 1.55 3.91
N LEU A 62 -1.94 1.62 4.25
CA LEU A 62 -1.48 1.42 5.62
C LEU A 62 -2.04 2.49 6.56
N PHE A 63 -2.09 3.75 6.12
CA PHE A 63 -2.72 4.82 6.89
C PHE A 63 -4.20 4.52 7.20
N VAL A 64 -4.96 4.11 6.18
CA VAL A 64 -6.37 3.70 6.34
C VAL A 64 -6.49 2.47 7.24
N TYR A 65 -5.60 1.50 7.08
CA TYR A 65 -5.55 0.29 7.90
C TYR A 65 -5.41 0.62 9.39
N PHE A 66 -4.40 1.42 9.75
CA PHE A 66 -4.18 1.82 11.13
C PHE A 66 -5.32 2.70 11.67
N ARG A 67 -5.87 3.62 10.87
CA ARG A 67 -7.02 4.44 11.28
C ARG A 67 -8.23 3.60 11.71
N TYR A 68 -8.57 2.56 10.96
CA TYR A 68 -9.71 1.70 11.28
C TYR A 68 -9.38 0.66 12.37
N THR A 69 -8.13 0.22 12.47
CA THR A 69 -7.67 -0.62 13.59
C THR A 69 -7.77 0.13 14.91
N THR A 70 -7.29 1.37 14.98
CA THR A 70 -7.36 2.19 16.22
C THR A 70 -8.80 2.51 16.59
N ARG A 71 -9.67 2.85 15.63
CA ARG A 71 -11.11 3.08 15.89
C ARG A 71 -11.83 1.86 16.47
N ARG A 72 -11.37 0.64 16.16
CA ARG A 72 -11.88 -0.59 16.75
C ARG A 72 -11.45 -0.75 18.21
N TYR A 73 -10.23 -0.37 18.57
CA TYR A 73 -9.72 -0.54 19.95
C TYR A 73 -10.38 0.41 20.97
N PHE A 74 -10.85 1.57 20.52
CA PHE A 74 -11.55 2.57 21.35
C PHE A 74 -13.08 2.47 21.33
N ARG A 75 -13.63 1.42 20.70
CA ARG A 75 -15.07 1.08 20.73
C ARG A 75 -15.28 -0.15 21.58
#